data_AF-A0A916RXK9-F1
#
_entry.id   AF-A0A916RXK9-F1
#
_cell.length_a   1.000
_cell.length_b   1.000
_cell.length_c   1.000
_cell.angle_alpha   90.00
_cell.angle_beta   90.00
_cell.angle_gamma   90.00
#
_symmetry.space_group_name_H-M   'P 1'
#
loop_
_entity.id
_entity.type
_entity.pdbx_description
1 polymer ?
#
loop_
_entity_poly.entity_id
_entity_poly.type
_entity_poly.pdbx_seq_one_letter_code
_entity_poly.pdbx_strand_id
1 'polypeptide(L)'
;MRVYLTNAGVVTLLEPANFRGLDVLIDPQAPDQIERAISRIGKREGEGHVRLSPSVLRFLSPHAGEAEWEENFDKMIAYATKAGWVDDSNMVRAHITFAEPQPSITPDVFKAAMRALPAGIAAITTGQGDGRAAFIVSSLVSISAEPPLVGFFANRTVSALPTILAENKFAANVLGTGQEDVVQTMCSAPQGPARFSNGTWLEGKNGLPVLDGALATLECDIISSTTVGTHQFIVGHIRHSSSAEAIHPLVNFNGGVRHLPERLSA
;
A
#
# COMPACT_ATOMS: atom_id res chain seq x y z
N MET A 1 2.41 -11.16 -24.92
CA MET A 1 1.74 -10.69 -23.71
C MET A 1 2.41 -11.38 -22.55
N ARG A 2 2.79 -10.65 -21.51
CA ARG A 2 3.61 -11.20 -20.44
C ARG A 2 3.10 -10.72 -19.09
N VAL A 3 2.74 -11.65 -18.21
CA VAL A 3 2.44 -11.28 -16.82
C VAL A 3 3.77 -11.10 -16.09
N TYR A 4 3.95 -9.98 -15.40
CA TYR A 4 5.16 -9.70 -14.64
C TYR A 4 4.86 -9.66 -13.14
N LEU A 5 5.51 -10.57 -12.41
CA LEU A 5 5.45 -10.71 -10.96
C LEU A 5 6.73 -10.16 -10.33
N THR A 6 6.64 -8.96 -9.76
CA THR A 6 7.79 -8.32 -9.11
C THR A 6 8.05 -8.91 -7.72
N ASN A 7 9.27 -8.77 -7.22
CA ASN A 7 9.61 -9.14 -5.83
C ASN A 7 9.04 -8.17 -4.79
N ALA A 8 8.47 -7.04 -5.24
CA ALA A 8 7.67 -6.13 -4.45
C ALA A 8 6.19 -6.54 -4.34
N GLY A 9 5.79 -7.65 -4.96
CA GLY A 9 4.41 -8.13 -4.94
C GLY A 9 3.47 -7.34 -5.86
N VAL A 10 4.00 -6.57 -6.80
CA VAL A 10 3.21 -5.93 -7.87
C VAL A 10 3.04 -6.92 -9.02
N VAL A 11 1.82 -6.99 -9.56
CA VAL A 11 1.46 -7.78 -10.74
C VAL A 11 1.10 -6.82 -11.86
N THR A 12 1.74 -6.94 -13.01
CA THR A 12 1.45 -6.12 -14.20
C THR A 12 1.34 -6.97 -15.46
N LEU A 13 0.72 -6.42 -16.50
CA LEU A 13 0.70 -7.02 -17.83
C LEU A 13 1.58 -6.20 -18.76
N LEU A 14 2.69 -6.79 -19.22
CA LEU A 14 3.57 -6.22 -20.22
C LEU A 14 3.11 -6.64 -21.61
N GLU A 15 3.23 -5.72 -22.56
CA GLU A 15 2.81 -5.92 -23.96
C GLU A 15 1.37 -6.46 -24.07
N PRO A 16 0.36 -5.74 -23.52
CA PRO A 16 -1.01 -6.23 -23.41
C PRO A 16 -1.69 -6.50 -24.76
N ALA A 17 -1.17 -5.94 -25.87
CA ALA A 17 -1.66 -6.19 -27.23
C ALA A 17 -0.85 -7.24 -28.02
N ASN A 18 0.17 -7.88 -27.41
CA ASN A 18 0.95 -8.92 -28.06
C ASN A 18 0.29 -10.29 -27.86
N PHE A 19 -0.54 -10.73 -28.81
CA PHE A 19 -1.27 -12.00 -28.73
C PHE A 19 -0.51 -13.21 -29.31
N ARG A 20 0.78 -13.05 -29.64
CA ARG A 20 1.59 -14.13 -30.24
C ARG A 20 2.19 -15.10 -29.22
N GLY A 21 2.12 -14.75 -27.95
CA GLY A 21 2.66 -15.57 -26.86
C GLY A 21 2.17 -15.08 -25.51
N LEU A 22 2.14 -16.01 -24.55
CA LEU A 22 1.75 -15.79 -23.16
C LEU A 22 2.76 -16.47 -22.24
N ASP A 23 3.46 -15.67 -21.44
CA ASP A 23 4.41 -16.15 -20.44
C ASP A 23 4.31 -15.33 -19.14
N VAL A 24 4.98 -15.84 -18.11
CA VAL A 24 5.08 -15.18 -16.81
C VAL A 24 6.54 -14.92 -16.48
N LEU A 25 6.89 -13.64 -16.31
CA LEU A 25 8.19 -13.23 -15.81
C LEU A 25 8.11 -13.05 -14.30
N ILE A 26 9.06 -13.62 -13.55
CA ILE A 26 9.10 -13.55 -12.09
C ILE A 26 10.46 -13.01 -11.64
N ASP A 27 10.46 -11.95 -10.83
CA ASP A 27 11.68 -11.49 -10.16
C ASP A 27 12.15 -12.53 -9.14
N PRO A 28 13.48 -12.70 -8.97
CA PRO A 28 14.04 -13.53 -7.90
C PRO A 28 13.51 -13.11 -6.52
N GLN A 29 12.87 -14.06 -5.83
CA GLN A 29 12.26 -13.86 -4.51
C GLN A 29 12.08 -15.20 -3.79
N ALA A 30 11.68 -15.18 -2.52
CA ALA A 30 11.57 -16.40 -1.74
C ALA A 30 10.46 -17.34 -2.30
N PRO A 31 10.62 -18.68 -2.24
CA PRO A 31 9.65 -19.63 -2.82
C PRO A 31 8.22 -19.41 -2.35
N ASP A 32 8.02 -19.09 -1.07
CA ASP A 32 6.71 -18.82 -0.50
C ASP A 32 6.10 -17.50 -1.01
N GLN A 33 6.92 -16.51 -1.36
CA GLN A 33 6.48 -15.28 -2.04
C GLN A 33 6.06 -15.57 -3.48
N ILE A 34 6.81 -16.42 -4.20
CA ILE A 34 6.46 -16.85 -5.57
C ILE A 34 5.09 -17.52 -5.58
N GLU A 35 4.84 -18.48 -4.69
CA GLU A 35 3.55 -19.19 -4.64
C GLU A 35 2.39 -18.24 -4.32
N ARG A 36 2.59 -17.29 -3.40
CA ARG A 36 1.59 -16.24 -3.12
C ARG A 36 1.37 -15.28 -4.27
N ALA A 37 2.39 -15.00 -5.08
CA ALA A 37 2.25 -14.16 -6.27
C ALA A 37 1.49 -14.89 -7.38
N ILE A 38 1.81 -16.17 -7.61
CA ILE A 38 1.14 -17.04 -8.59
C ILE A 38 -0.34 -17.21 -8.23
N SER A 39 -0.69 -17.40 -6.96
CA SER A 39 -2.08 -17.61 -6.54
C SER A 39 -3.01 -16.43 -6.84
N ARG A 40 -2.46 -15.23 -7.09
CA ARG A 40 -3.23 -14.04 -7.48
C ARG A 40 -3.60 -14.01 -8.95
N ILE A 41 -2.89 -14.77 -9.78
CA ILE A 41 -3.09 -14.80 -11.25
C ILE A 41 -3.58 -16.16 -11.75
N GLY A 42 -3.49 -17.20 -10.91
CA GLY A 42 -4.00 -18.53 -11.19
C GLY A 42 -3.40 -19.58 -10.27
N LYS A 43 -2.87 -20.67 -10.82
CA LYS A 43 -2.30 -21.78 -10.05
C LYS A 43 -1.01 -22.31 -10.69
N ARG A 44 -0.12 -22.87 -9.87
CA ARG A 44 1.12 -23.47 -10.37
C ARG A 44 0.85 -24.81 -11.06
N GLU A 45 1.62 -25.09 -12.11
CA GLU A 45 1.60 -26.37 -12.84
C GLU A 45 3.04 -26.88 -13.02
N GLY A 46 3.50 -27.68 -12.07
CA GLY A 46 4.89 -28.16 -12.04
C GLY A 46 5.92 -27.04 -11.86
N GLU A 47 7.17 -27.32 -12.21
CA GLU A 47 8.28 -26.39 -11.94
C GLU A 47 8.33 -25.20 -12.90
N GLY A 48 7.99 -25.39 -14.18
CA GLY A 48 8.19 -24.40 -15.24
C GLY A 48 6.93 -23.75 -15.80
N HIS A 49 5.74 -24.02 -15.26
CA HIS A 49 4.49 -23.49 -15.81
C HIS A 49 3.51 -23.03 -14.73
N VAL A 50 2.62 -22.14 -15.16
CA VAL A 50 1.41 -21.76 -14.42
C VAL A 50 0.19 -21.90 -15.32
N ARG A 51 -0.96 -22.07 -14.69
CA ARG A 51 -2.27 -21.92 -15.31
C ARG A 51 -2.81 -20.56 -14.90
N LEU A 52 -3.06 -19.70 -15.87
CA LEU A 52 -3.52 -18.31 -15.70
C LEU A 52 -5.02 -18.20 -15.94
N SER A 53 -5.68 -17.36 -15.14
CA SER A 53 -7.08 -17.02 -15.37
C SER A 53 -7.20 -15.97 -16.48
N PRO A 54 -7.95 -16.25 -17.58
CA PRO A 54 -8.21 -15.25 -18.61
C PRO A 54 -8.86 -13.96 -18.06
N SER A 55 -9.70 -14.09 -17.04
CA SER A 55 -10.34 -12.94 -16.38
C SER A 55 -9.32 -12.04 -15.69
N VAL A 56 -8.24 -12.61 -15.13
CA VAL A 56 -7.14 -11.82 -14.55
C VAL A 56 -6.36 -11.10 -15.65
N LEU A 57 -6.12 -11.74 -16.79
CA LEU A 57 -5.44 -11.10 -17.93
C LEU A 57 -6.25 -9.90 -18.46
N ARG A 58 -7.57 -10.05 -18.59
CA ARG A 58 -8.47 -8.94 -18.91
C ARG A 58 -8.39 -7.84 -17.87
N PHE A 59 -8.51 -8.19 -16.58
CA PHE A 59 -8.43 -7.22 -15.49
C PHE A 59 -7.14 -6.40 -15.49
N LEU A 60 -6.00 -7.02 -15.82
CA LEU A 60 -4.70 -6.35 -15.86
C LEU A 60 -4.46 -5.54 -17.14
N SER A 61 -5.25 -5.75 -18.20
CA SER A 61 -5.06 -5.09 -19.48
C SER A 61 -5.72 -3.71 -19.48
N PRO A 62 -5.01 -2.63 -19.86
CA PRO A 62 -5.63 -1.32 -20.02
C PRO A 62 -6.58 -1.26 -21.25
N HIS A 63 -6.50 -2.25 -22.14
CA HIS A 63 -7.30 -2.34 -23.37
C HIS A 63 -8.53 -3.25 -23.23
N ALA A 64 -8.76 -3.83 -22.04
CA ALA A 64 -9.92 -4.69 -21.83
C ALA A 64 -11.23 -3.91 -22.08
N GLY A 65 -12.16 -4.54 -22.80
CA GLY A 65 -13.38 -3.89 -23.28
C GLY A 65 -13.27 -3.16 -24.61
N GLU A 66 -12.07 -2.92 -25.15
CA GLU A 66 -11.92 -2.46 -26.54
C GLU A 66 -12.26 -3.60 -27.51
N ALA A 67 -13.16 -3.36 -28.47
CA ALA A 67 -13.71 -4.43 -29.32
C ALA A 67 -12.63 -5.22 -30.10
N GLU A 68 -11.66 -4.51 -30.70
CA GLU A 68 -10.55 -5.15 -31.43
C GLU A 68 -9.64 -5.95 -30.50
N TRP A 69 -9.41 -5.45 -29.28
CA TRP A 69 -8.59 -6.16 -28.30
C TRP A 69 -9.28 -7.45 -27.83
N GLU A 70 -10.58 -7.39 -27.53
CA GLU A 70 -11.36 -8.56 -27.11
C GLU A 70 -11.40 -9.64 -28.21
N GLU A 71 -11.60 -9.24 -29.47
CA GLU A 71 -11.60 -10.17 -30.61
C GLU A 71 -10.25 -10.90 -30.74
N ASN A 72 -9.15 -10.17 -30.62
CA ASN A 72 -7.80 -10.75 -30.70
C ASN A 72 -7.46 -11.61 -29.47
N PHE A 73 -7.91 -11.21 -28.29
CA PHE A 73 -7.77 -11.99 -27.07
C PHE A 73 -8.53 -13.31 -27.19
N ASP A 74 -9.79 -13.29 -27.65
CA ASP A 74 -10.58 -14.50 -27.83
C ASP A 74 -9.98 -15.44 -28.88
N LYS A 75 -9.41 -14.91 -29.98
CA LYS A 75 -8.63 -15.70 -30.95
C LYS A 75 -7.42 -16.38 -30.30
N MET A 76 -6.69 -15.68 -29.43
CA MET A 76 -5.56 -16.24 -28.70
C MET A 76 -6.01 -17.37 -27.76
N ILE A 77 -7.09 -17.19 -27.01
CA ILE A 77 -7.65 -18.22 -26.13
C ILE A 77 -8.13 -19.43 -26.94
N ALA A 78 -8.86 -19.21 -28.04
CA ALA A 78 -9.34 -20.29 -28.92
C ALA A 78 -8.18 -21.11 -29.50
N TYR A 79 -7.09 -20.45 -29.90
CA TYR A 79 -5.87 -21.12 -30.33
C TYR A 79 -5.27 -21.98 -29.21
N ALA A 80 -5.13 -21.43 -28.00
CA ALA A 80 -4.61 -22.16 -26.84
C ALA A 80 -5.49 -23.38 -26.49
N THR A 81 -6.81 -23.26 -26.59
CA THR A 81 -7.76 -24.38 -26.40
C THR A 81 -7.50 -25.48 -27.42
N LYS A 82 -7.39 -25.13 -28.71
CA LYS A 82 -7.09 -26.11 -29.77
C LYS A 82 -5.74 -26.80 -29.56
N ALA A 83 -4.76 -26.10 -28.99
CA ALA A 83 -3.45 -26.63 -28.67
C ALA A 83 -3.41 -27.49 -27.37
N GLY A 84 -4.53 -27.61 -26.65
CA GLY A 84 -4.60 -28.35 -25.38
C GLY A 84 -3.94 -27.60 -24.20
N TRP A 85 -3.78 -26.28 -24.31
CA TRP A 85 -3.17 -25.44 -23.28
C TRP A 85 -4.19 -24.82 -22.33
N VAL A 86 -5.48 -25.07 -22.53
CA VAL A 86 -6.56 -24.64 -21.64
C VAL A 86 -7.06 -25.86 -20.88
N ASP A 87 -7.17 -25.76 -19.56
CA ASP A 87 -7.70 -26.85 -18.71
C ASP A 87 -9.23 -26.77 -18.56
N ASP A 88 -9.82 -27.75 -17.88
CA ASP A 88 -11.27 -27.83 -17.65
C ASP A 88 -11.84 -26.66 -16.83
N SER A 89 -10.98 -25.87 -16.18
CA SER A 89 -11.33 -24.65 -15.45
C SER A 89 -11.16 -23.39 -16.29
N ASN A 90 -11.00 -23.52 -17.62
CA ASN A 90 -10.69 -22.44 -18.57
C ASN A 90 -9.40 -21.67 -18.26
N MET A 91 -8.43 -22.31 -17.59
CA MET A 91 -7.15 -21.67 -17.27
C MET A 91 -6.11 -21.98 -18.34
N VAL A 92 -5.43 -20.93 -18.81
CA VAL A 92 -4.47 -21.02 -19.92
C VAL A 92 -3.08 -21.29 -19.37
N ARG A 93 -2.39 -22.28 -19.91
CA ARG A 93 -1.02 -22.63 -19.56
C ARG A 93 -0.05 -21.57 -20.10
N ALA A 94 0.86 -21.12 -19.24
CA ALA A 94 1.92 -20.18 -19.56
C ALA A 94 3.25 -20.66 -18.97
N HIS A 95 4.35 -20.42 -19.68
CA HIS A 95 5.69 -20.76 -19.19
C HIS A 95 6.18 -19.72 -18.18
N ILE A 96 6.93 -20.16 -17.17
CA ILE A 96 7.59 -19.28 -16.21
C ILE A 96 9.01 -18.99 -16.68
N THR A 97 9.36 -17.71 -16.75
CA THR A 97 10.73 -17.24 -16.90
C THR A 97 11.13 -16.47 -15.64
N PHE A 98 12.31 -16.74 -15.12
CA PHE A 98 12.86 -15.96 -14.01
C PHE A 98 13.73 -14.83 -14.55
N ALA A 99 13.50 -13.61 -14.06
CA ALA A 99 14.35 -12.48 -14.38
C ALA A 99 15.75 -12.69 -13.78
N GLU A 100 16.77 -12.15 -14.44
CA GLU A 100 18.11 -12.10 -13.86
C GLU A 100 18.10 -11.17 -12.63
N PRO A 101 18.74 -11.57 -11.51
CA PRO A 101 18.84 -10.70 -10.34
C PRO A 101 19.52 -9.38 -10.70
N GLN A 102 18.77 -8.29 -10.60
CA GLN A 102 19.35 -6.95 -10.73
C GLN A 102 19.96 -6.55 -9.38
N PRO A 103 21.14 -5.90 -9.36
CA PRO A 103 21.74 -5.45 -8.12
C PRO A 103 20.83 -4.44 -7.43
N SER A 104 20.54 -4.68 -6.15
CA SER A 104 19.80 -3.77 -5.27
C SER A 104 20.68 -3.34 -4.10
N ILE A 105 20.42 -2.15 -3.56
CA ILE A 105 21.13 -1.67 -2.38
C ILE A 105 20.71 -2.45 -1.13
N THR A 106 21.59 -2.55 -0.13
CA THR A 106 21.27 -3.23 1.13
C THR A 106 20.25 -2.42 1.94
N PRO A 107 19.50 -3.07 2.87
CA PRO A 107 18.57 -2.37 3.76
C PRO A 107 19.22 -1.25 4.57
N ASP A 108 20.48 -1.39 4.96
CA ASP A 108 21.18 -0.37 5.75
C ASP A 108 21.56 0.84 4.89
N VAL A 109 21.99 0.64 3.65
CA VAL A 109 22.24 1.73 2.69
C VAL A 109 20.93 2.46 2.38
N PHE A 110 19.83 1.73 2.18
CA PHE A 110 18.51 2.32 1.99
C PHE A 110 18.08 3.17 3.21
N LYS A 111 18.16 2.63 4.43
CA LYS A 111 17.81 3.36 5.66
C LYS A 111 18.68 4.59 5.85
N ALA A 112 19.98 4.50 5.56
CA ALA A 112 20.88 5.64 5.65
C ALA A 112 20.47 6.77 4.69
N ALA A 113 20.14 6.44 3.44
CA ALA A 113 19.63 7.40 2.47
C ALA A 113 18.28 8.02 2.91
N MET A 114 17.34 7.19 3.37
CA MET A 114 16.02 7.69 3.80
C MET A 114 16.06 8.54 5.06
N ARG A 115 17.03 8.32 5.97
CA ARG A 115 17.24 9.17 7.15
C ARG A 115 17.60 10.62 6.81
N ALA A 116 18.14 10.86 5.62
CA ALA A 116 18.46 12.21 5.14
C ALA A 116 17.22 12.97 4.61
N LEU A 117 16.09 12.29 4.40
CA LEU A 117 14.85 12.92 3.95
C LEU A 117 13.97 13.26 5.18
N PRO A 118 13.83 14.55 5.56
CA PRO A 118 12.91 14.93 6.62
C PRO A 118 11.47 14.67 6.20
N ALA A 119 10.64 14.21 7.15
CA ALA A 119 9.23 13.98 6.91
C ALA A 119 8.38 14.42 8.10
N GLY A 120 7.19 14.94 7.83
CA GLY A 120 6.22 15.25 8.88
C GLY A 120 5.78 13.99 9.63
N ILE A 121 5.41 14.15 10.89
CA ILE A 121 4.91 13.05 11.72
C ILE A 121 3.39 13.13 11.81
N ALA A 122 2.72 11.99 11.63
CA ALA A 122 1.28 11.88 11.86
C ALA A 122 0.95 10.66 12.73
N ALA A 123 -0.03 10.82 13.61
CA ALA A 123 -0.68 9.71 14.29
C ALA A 123 -1.87 9.23 13.47
N ILE A 124 -1.82 7.97 13.02
CA ILE A 124 -2.94 7.29 12.38
C ILE A 124 -3.76 6.62 13.47
N THR A 125 -5.05 6.91 13.52
CA THR A 125 -6.00 6.37 14.51
C THR A 125 -7.21 5.76 13.82
N THR A 126 -7.81 4.77 14.46
CA THR A 126 -9.04 4.11 14.00
C THR A 126 -9.76 3.45 15.17
N GLY A 127 -10.98 2.94 14.93
CA GLY A 127 -11.80 2.23 15.91
C GLY A 127 -12.35 3.14 17.02
N GLN A 128 -13.10 2.55 17.95
CA GLN A 128 -13.78 3.25 19.04
C GLN A 128 -13.68 2.48 20.35
N GLY A 129 -13.84 3.18 21.47
CA GLY A 129 -13.82 2.57 22.81
C GLY A 129 -12.57 1.72 23.06
N ASP A 130 -12.77 0.46 23.45
CA ASP A 130 -11.68 -0.51 23.67
C ASP A 130 -11.05 -1.05 22.38
N GLY A 131 -11.76 -0.92 21.25
CA GLY A 131 -11.29 -1.37 19.93
C GLY A 131 -10.39 -0.35 19.21
N ARG A 132 -10.15 0.82 19.79
CA ARG A 132 -9.34 1.87 19.16
C ARG A 132 -7.90 1.43 18.97
N ALA A 133 -7.34 1.76 17.83
CA ALA A 133 -5.97 1.43 17.45
C ALA A 133 -5.26 2.67 16.93
N ALA A 134 -3.96 2.79 17.22
CA ALA A 134 -3.16 3.88 16.71
C ALA A 134 -1.72 3.48 16.41
N PHE A 135 -1.05 4.23 15.54
CA PHE A 135 0.40 4.18 15.35
C PHE A 135 0.92 5.45 14.68
N ILE A 136 2.23 5.67 14.79
CA ILE A 136 2.91 6.82 14.17
C ILE A 136 3.40 6.46 12.77
N VAL A 137 3.20 7.40 11.83
CA VAL A 137 3.80 7.36 10.49
C VAL A 137 4.60 8.61 10.21
N SER A 138 5.64 8.44 9.40
CA SER A 138 6.33 9.54 8.71
C SER A 138 6.23 9.39 7.17
N SER A 139 5.26 8.60 6.71
CA SER A 139 5.03 8.27 5.31
C SER A 139 3.72 8.86 4.77
N LEU A 140 3.05 9.72 5.54
CA LEU A 140 1.82 10.39 5.11
C LEU A 140 2.13 11.32 3.93
N VAL A 141 1.36 11.18 2.84
CA VAL A 141 1.57 11.92 1.60
C VAL A 141 0.24 12.31 0.96
N SER A 142 0.17 13.51 0.39
CA SER A 142 -0.95 13.96 -0.44
C SER A 142 -0.91 13.24 -1.79
N ILE A 143 -2.06 12.78 -2.29
CA ILE A 143 -2.16 12.03 -3.55
C ILE A 143 -2.93 12.82 -4.62
N SER A 144 -4.08 13.38 -4.27
CA SER A 144 -4.91 14.17 -5.19
C SER A 144 -5.71 15.22 -4.44
N ALA A 145 -6.01 16.33 -5.12
CA ALA A 145 -6.95 17.34 -4.64
C ALA A 145 -8.39 17.05 -5.14
N GLU A 146 -8.55 16.44 -6.31
CA GLU A 146 -9.85 16.10 -6.90
C GLU A 146 -9.83 14.65 -7.44
N PRO A 147 -10.48 13.69 -6.75
CA PRO A 147 -11.03 13.80 -5.38
C PRO A 147 -9.91 14.02 -4.32
N PRO A 148 -10.24 14.48 -3.10
CA PRO A 148 -9.25 14.73 -2.05
C PRO A 148 -8.72 13.41 -1.45
N LEU A 149 -7.53 13.01 -1.86
CA LEU A 149 -6.90 11.75 -1.48
C LEU A 149 -5.59 11.95 -0.71
N VAL A 150 -5.41 11.13 0.33
CA VAL A 150 -4.18 11.02 1.11
C VAL A 150 -3.78 9.56 1.23
N GLY A 151 -2.50 9.26 1.44
CA GLY A 151 -2.09 7.90 1.74
C GLY A 151 -0.87 7.81 2.66
N PHE A 152 -0.63 6.61 3.15
CA PHE A 152 0.53 6.28 3.98
C PHE A 152 0.91 4.82 3.81
N PHE A 153 2.13 4.48 4.23
CA PHE A 153 2.63 3.11 4.24
C PHE A 153 2.67 2.59 5.68
N ALA A 154 1.93 1.50 5.95
CA ALA A 154 1.98 0.77 7.20
C ALA A 154 2.79 -0.51 7.02
N ASN A 155 3.79 -0.76 7.87
CA ASN A 155 4.44 -2.07 7.88
C ASN A 155 3.38 -3.15 8.19
N ARG A 156 3.41 -4.27 7.47
CA ARG A 156 2.43 -5.36 7.68
C ARG A 156 2.48 -6.00 9.07
N THR A 157 3.54 -5.75 9.83
CA THR A 157 3.68 -6.20 11.21
C THR A 157 3.17 -5.20 12.25
N VAL A 158 2.74 -4.00 11.85
CA VAL A 158 2.14 -3.02 12.79
C VAL A 158 0.85 -3.60 13.35
N SER A 159 0.74 -3.60 14.67
CA SER A 159 -0.41 -4.14 15.41
C SER A 159 -1.73 -3.39 15.15
N ALA A 160 -1.68 -2.19 14.58
CA ALA A 160 -2.86 -1.41 14.19
C ALA A 160 -3.47 -1.85 12.87
N LEU A 161 -2.68 -2.50 12.00
CA LEU A 161 -3.09 -2.75 10.62
C LEU A 161 -4.36 -3.61 10.52
N PRO A 162 -4.54 -4.71 11.29
CA PRO A 162 -5.77 -5.49 11.22
C PRO A 162 -7.03 -4.65 11.54
N THR A 163 -6.97 -3.81 12.57
CA THR A 163 -8.08 -2.92 12.94
C THR A 163 -8.35 -1.88 11.85
N ILE A 164 -7.31 -1.26 11.30
CA ILE A 164 -7.46 -0.26 10.22
C ILE A 164 -8.14 -0.86 8.99
N LEU A 165 -7.74 -2.07 8.59
CA LEU A 165 -8.34 -2.76 7.44
C LEU A 165 -9.77 -3.22 7.72
N ALA A 166 -10.08 -3.62 8.97
CA ALA A 166 -11.42 -4.05 9.35
C ALA A 166 -12.41 -2.86 9.45
N GLU A 167 -11.99 -1.75 10.04
CA GLU A 167 -12.81 -0.53 10.18
C GLU A 167 -13.01 0.19 8.85
N ASN A 168 -12.11 -0.03 7.89
CA ASN A 168 -12.09 0.63 6.57
C ASN A 168 -12.10 2.17 6.64
N LYS A 169 -11.62 2.72 7.76
CA LYS A 169 -11.57 4.14 8.08
C LYS A 169 -10.34 4.46 8.93
N PHE A 170 -9.81 5.66 8.81
CA PHE A 170 -8.76 6.17 9.68
C PHE A 170 -8.82 7.69 9.80
N ALA A 171 -8.30 8.23 10.91
CA ALA A 171 -7.96 9.64 11.01
C ALA A 171 -6.44 9.79 11.01
N ALA A 172 -5.93 10.73 10.21
CA ALA A 172 -4.53 11.13 10.23
C ALA A 172 -4.40 12.47 10.96
N ASN A 173 -3.74 12.46 12.12
CA ASN A 173 -3.53 13.63 12.95
C ASN A 173 -2.08 14.09 12.78
N VAL A 174 -1.87 15.17 12.05
CA VAL A 174 -0.55 15.76 11.78
C VAL A 174 -0.04 16.43 13.05
N LEU A 175 1.13 15.99 13.53
CA LEU A 175 1.62 16.36 14.86
C LEU A 175 2.47 17.64 14.84
N GLY A 176 2.24 18.47 15.85
CA GLY A 176 2.95 19.71 16.11
C GLY A 176 3.77 19.67 17.41
N THR A 177 4.54 20.72 17.63
CA THR A 177 5.32 20.94 18.85
C THR A 177 4.42 20.81 20.09
N GLY A 178 4.91 20.11 21.12
CA GLY A 178 4.14 19.80 22.32
C GLY A 178 3.37 18.47 22.27
N GLN A 179 3.53 17.69 21.19
CA GLN A 179 2.92 16.36 21.02
C GLN A 179 3.99 15.25 20.93
N GLU A 180 5.19 15.48 21.47
CA GLU A 180 6.27 14.50 21.51
C GLU A 180 5.91 13.31 22.41
N ASP A 181 5.15 13.58 23.47
CA ASP A 181 4.63 12.60 24.41
C ASP A 181 3.60 11.66 23.78
N VAL A 182 2.81 12.14 22.80
CA VAL A 182 1.93 11.33 21.96
C VAL A 182 2.76 10.38 21.10
N VAL A 183 3.81 10.88 20.45
CA VAL A 183 4.73 10.04 19.65
C VAL A 183 5.36 8.96 20.52
N GLN A 184 5.88 9.33 21.69
CA GLN A 184 6.53 8.39 22.61
C GLN A 184 5.55 7.31 23.10
N THR A 185 4.33 7.71 23.50
CA THR A 185 3.32 6.78 23.99
C THR A 185 2.87 5.80 22.91
N MET A 186 2.58 6.26 21.69
CA MET A 186 2.17 5.36 20.61
C MET A 186 3.28 4.39 20.18
N CYS A 187 4.55 4.77 20.31
CA CYS A 187 5.68 3.90 19.99
C CYS A 187 5.99 2.86 21.07
N SER A 188 5.63 3.11 22.33
CA SER A 188 6.05 2.28 23.48
C SER A 188 4.90 1.52 24.16
N ALA A 189 3.68 2.07 24.16
CA ALA A 189 2.54 1.47 24.81
C ALA A 189 1.97 0.27 24.01
N PRO A 190 1.38 -0.72 24.71
CA PRO A 190 0.66 -1.81 24.05
C PRO A 190 -0.47 -1.24 23.20
N GLN A 191 -0.80 -1.95 22.12
CA GLN A 191 -1.89 -1.54 21.24
C GLN A 191 -3.22 -1.45 22.02
N GLY A 192 -4.08 -0.53 21.62
CA GLY A 192 -5.38 -0.31 22.26
C GLY A 192 -5.45 1.02 23.02
N PRO A 193 -6.33 1.10 24.04
CA PRO A 193 -6.55 2.34 24.77
C PRO A 193 -5.34 2.99 25.41
N ALA A 194 -4.31 2.21 25.76
CA ALA A 194 -3.07 2.71 26.36
C ALA A 194 -2.30 3.68 25.43
N ARG A 195 -2.45 3.57 24.10
CA ARG A 195 -1.79 4.47 23.13
C ARG A 195 -2.37 5.88 23.08
N PHE A 196 -3.50 6.09 23.74
CA PHE A 196 -4.23 7.35 23.78
C PHE A 196 -4.17 8.00 25.17
N SER A 197 -3.22 7.58 26.02
CA SER A 197 -3.10 8.10 27.39
C SER A 197 -2.52 9.52 27.46
N ASN A 198 -1.83 9.96 26.41
CA ASN A 198 -1.31 11.32 26.26
C ASN A 198 -2.05 12.05 25.15
N GLY A 199 -2.21 13.37 25.32
CA GLY A 199 -3.04 14.22 24.47
C GLY A 199 -4.52 14.16 24.80
N THR A 200 -5.28 15.16 24.34
CA THR A 200 -6.73 15.18 24.45
C THR A 200 -7.34 14.57 23.20
N TRP A 201 -7.91 13.36 23.33
CA TRP A 201 -8.55 12.65 22.22
C TRP A 201 -10.05 12.85 22.24
N LEU A 202 -10.59 13.35 21.15
CA LEU A 202 -12.01 13.59 20.94
C LEU A 202 -12.58 12.57 19.95
N GLU A 203 -13.90 12.46 19.93
CA GLU A 203 -14.60 11.74 18.86
C GLU A 203 -14.76 12.68 17.66
N GLY A 204 -14.17 12.29 16.53
CA GLY A 204 -14.26 13.01 15.25
C GLY A 204 -15.62 12.84 14.57
N LYS A 205 -15.82 13.54 13.45
CA LYS A 205 -17.09 13.52 12.71
C LYS A 205 -17.41 12.16 12.09
N ASN A 206 -16.39 11.34 11.83
CA ASN A 206 -16.54 9.96 11.36
C ASN A 206 -16.60 8.93 12.49
N GLY A 207 -16.69 9.37 13.75
CA GLY A 207 -16.59 8.48 14.90
C GLY A 207 -15.21 7.84 14.96
N LEU A 208 -14.15 8.63 14.75
CA LEU A 208 -12.75 8.20 14.85
C LEU A 208 -12.04 9.02 15.93
N PRO A 209 -11.02 8.49 16.62
CA PRO A 209 -10.30 9.27 17.63
C PRO A 209 -9.48 10.36 16.94
N VAL A 210 -9.75 11.62 17.25
CA VAL A 210 -9.02 12.77 16.71
C VAL A 210 -8.27 13.50 17.83
N LEU A 211 -7.05 13.96 17.54
CA LEU A 211 -6.23 14.66 18.52
C LEU A 211 -6.58 16.14 18.53
N ASP A 212 -7.02 16.65 19.67
CA ASP A 212 -7.16 18.08 19.88
C ASP A 212 -5.79 18.77 19.83
N GLY A 213 -5.74 19.93 19.17
CA GLY A 213 -4.49 20.66 18.92
C GLY A 213 -3.55 20.04 17.88
N ALA A 214 -3.94 18.99 17.15
CA ALA A 214 -3.20 18.56 15.96
C ALA A 214 -3.15 19.70 14.92
N LEU A 215 -2.04 19.81 14.18
CA LEU A 215 -1.87 20.83 13.15
C LEU A 215 -2.93 20.71 12.05
N ALA A 216 -3.21 19.47 11.69
CA ALA A 216 -4.32 19.11 10.84
C ALA A 216 -4.82 17.72 11.21
N THR A 217 -6.12 17.52 11.08
CA THR A 217 -6.74 16.20 11.19
C THR A 217 -7.47 15.90 9.90
N LEU A 218 -7.26 14.70 9.36
CA LEU A 218 -7.89 14.21 8.13
C LEU A 218 -8.65 12.92 8.43
N GLU A 219 -9.97 12.97 8.45
CA GLU A 219 -10.82 11.79 8.65
C GLU A 219 -11.17 11.18 7.30
N CYS A 220 -10.80 9.92 7.08
CA CYS A 220 -10.78 9.30 5.77
C CYS A 220 -11.52 7.96 5.75
N ASP A 221 -12.24 7.71 4.64
CA ASP A 221 -12.65 6.36 4.26
C ASP A 221 -11.53 5.72 3.43
N ILE A 222 -11.18 4.47 3.73
CA ILE A 222 -10.20 3.74 2.92
C ILE A 222 -10.86 3.33 1.60
N ILE A 223 -10.26 3.76 0.48
CA ILE A 223 -10.73 3.44 -0.87
C ILE A 223 -9.85 2.41 -1.57
N SER A 224 -8.61 2.25 -1.12
CA SER A 224 -7.68 1.25 -1.66
C SER A 224 -6.66 0.87 -0.60
N SER A 225 -6.29 -0.40 -0.60
CA SER A 225 -5.11 -0.86 0.10
C SER A 225 -4.36 -1.86 -0.77
N THR A 226 -3.05 -1.66 -0.94
CA THR A 226 -2.22 -2.53 -1.78
C THR A 226 -0.95 -2.93 -1.04
N THR A 227 -0.64 -4.22 -1.04
CA THR A 227 0.64 -4.70 -0.51
C THR A 227 1.77 -4.32 -1.47
N VAL A 228 2.78 -3.62 -0.94
CA VAL A 228 4.01 -3.25 -1.64
C VAL A 228 5.20 -3.65 -0.76
N GLY A 229 5.88 -4.72 -1.14
CA GLY A 229 6.94 -5.35 -0.36
C GLY A 229 6.47 -5.74 1.04
N THR A 230 7.11 -5.17 2.07
CA THR A 230 6.78 -5.40 3.49
C THR A 230 5.68 -4.50 4.03
N HIS A 231 5.15 -3.57 3.22
CA HIS A 231 4.17 -2.57 3.66
C HIS A 231 2.82 -2.75 2.97
N GLN A 232 1.77 -2.25 3.62
CA GLN A 232 0.48 -1.95 3.00
C GLN A 232 0.46 -0.46 2.69
N PHE A 233 0.29 -0.11 1.41
CA PHE A 233 -0.04 1.25 1.00
C PHE A 233 -1.54 1.44 1.16
N ILE A 234 -1.96 2.38 2.00
CA ILE A 234 -3.36 2.67 2.30
C ILE A 234 -3.68 4.04 1.72
N VAL A 235 -4.77 4.12 0.94
CA VAL A 235 -5.28 5.34 0.34
C VAL A 235 -6.64 5.66 0.93
N GLY A 236 -6.76 6.87 1.49
CA GLY A 236 -7.99 7.39 2.06
C GLY A 236 -8.57 8.53 1.24
N HIS A 237 -9.90 8.53 1.09
CA HIS A 237 -10.66 9.69 0.63
C HIS A 237 -11.04 10.53 1.85
N ILE A 238 -10.54 11.76 1.89
CA ILE A 238 -10.79 12.69 3.01
C ILE A 238 -12.27 13.11 2.98
N ARG A 239 -12.98 12.84 4.08
CA ARG A 239 -14.40 13.23 4.27
C ARG A 239 -14.54 14.47 5.13
N HIS A 240 -13.69 14.58 6.14
CA HIS A 240 -13.64 15.73 7.02
C HIS A 240 -12.20 16.11 7.29
N SER A 241 -11.97 17.41 7.44
CA SER A 241 -10.67 17.93 7.86
C SER A 241 -10.84 19.11 8.81
N SER A 242 -9.90 19.26 9.71
CA SER A 242 -9.69 20.46 10.53
C SER A 242 -8.21 20.83 10.52
N SER A 243 -7.92 22.09 10.83
CA SER A 243 -6.55 22.60 10.99
C SER A 243 -6.51 23.61 12.13
N ALA A 244 -5.41 23.63 12.88
CA ALA A 244 -5.16 24.63 13.92
C ALA A 244 -4.27 25.76 13.38
N GLU A 245 -4.29 26.92 14.06
CA GLU A 245 -3.31 27.99 13.80
C GLU A 245 -1.88 27.48 14.07
N ALA A 246 -0.93 27.95 13.26
CA ALA A 246 0.36 27.32 13.06
C ALA A 246 1.20 27.18 14.35
N ILE A 247 1.29 25.94 14.85
CA ILE A 247 2.38 25.48 15.71
C ILE A 247 3.47 24.88 14.79
N HIS A 248 4.75 24.97 15.19
CA HIS A 248 5.83 24.32 14.43
C HIS A 248 5.61 22.80 14.34
N PRO A 249 5.76 22.16 13.16
CA PRO A 249 5.53 20.73 13.01
C PRO A 249 6.59 19.89 13.71
N LEU A 250 6.19 18.69 14.14
CA LEU A 250 7.15 17.64 14.44
C LEU A 250 7.61 16.99 13.15
N VAL A 251 8.92 16.82 13.05
CA VAL A 251 9.59 16.23 11.90
C VAL A 251 10.39 15.03 12.35
N ASN A 252 10.28 13.92 11.61
CA ASN A 252 11.23 12.84 11.71
C ASN A 252 12.42 13.18 10.81
N PHE A 253 13.61 13.31 11.40
CA PHE A 253 14.86 13.54 10.66
C PHE A 253 16.01 12.80 11.32
N ASN A 254 16.82 12.10 10.51
CA ASN A 254 17.91 11.24 10.95
C ASN A 254 17.49 10.21 12.03
N GLY A 255 16.27 9.68 11.93
CA GLY A 255 15.73 8.65 12.82
C GLY A 255 15.28 9.16 14.19
N GLY A 256 15.02 10.45 14.35
CA GLY A 256 14.46 11.00 15.58
C GLY A 256 13.51 12.16 15.33
N VAL A 257 12.69 12.45 16.34
CA VAL A 257 11.80 13.62 16.36
C VAL A 257 12.64 14.89 16.47
N ARG A 258 12.31 15.89 15.66
CA ARG A 258 12.95 17.21 15.57
C ARG A 258 11.87 18.28 15.39
N HIS A 259 12.25 19.52 15.70
CA HIS A 259 11.47 20.70 15.38
C HIS A 259 12.05 21.36 14.13
N LEU A 260 11.19 21.96 13.31
CA LEU A 260 11.66 22.91 12.32
C LEU A 260 12.11 24.20 13.02
N PRO A 261 13.20 24.84 12.55
CA PRO A 261 13.54 26.18 13.00
C PRO A 261 12.41 27.17 12.64
N GLU A 262 12.45 28.34 13.25
CA GLU A 262 11.57 29.43 12.83
C GLU A 262 11.69 29.70 11.34
N ARG A 263 10.58 30.17 10.75
CA ARG A 263 10.52 30.50 9.33
C ARG A 263 11.64 31.49 9.02
N LEU A 264 12.52 31.13 8.08
CA LEU A 264 13.50 32.06 7.55
C LEU A 264 12.74 33.27 6.98
N SER A 265 13.03 34.46 7.50
CA SER A 265 12.54 35.71 6.92
C SER A 265 13.08 35.82 5.50
N ALA A 266 12.17 35.99 4.52
CA ALA A 266 12.53 36.26 3.14
C ALA A 266 13.18 37.64 2.99
#